data_AF-A0A7X8Q879-F1
#
_entry.id   AF-A0A7X8Q879-F1
#
_cell.length_a   1.000
_cell.length_b   1.000
_cell.length_c   1.000
_cell.angle_alpha   90.00
_cell.angle_beta   90.00
_cell.angle_gamma   90.00
#
_symmetry.space_group_name_H-M   'P 1'
#
loop_
_entity.id
_entity.type
_entity.pdbx_description
1 polymer ?
#
loop_
_entity_poly.entity_id
_entity_poly.type
_entity_poly.pdbx_seq_one_letter_code
_entity_poly.pdbx_strand_id
1 'polypeptide(L)' 'MRKIKVGINGFGRIGRLVFRACLERDDMEVVGINDLLAANYMAYMLKYDTVHGH' A
#
# COMPACT_ATOMS: atom_id res chain seq x y z
N MET A 1 13.28 -17.95 4.69
CA MET A 1 13.26 -17.70 3.23
C MET A 1 13.32 -16.20 2.99
N ARG A 2 13.80 -15.76 1.82
CA ARG A 2 13.84 -14.33 1.44
C ARG A 2 12.44 -13.88 1.02
N LYS A 3 11.95 -12.77 1.57
CA LYS A 3 10.65 -12.18 1.19
C LYS A 3 10.69 -11.63 -0.23
N ILE A 4 9.57 -11.71 -0.94
CA ILE A 4 9.38 -11.09 -2.26
C ILE A 4 9.25 -9.59 -2.06
N LYS A 5 10.13 -8.82 -2.71
CA LYS A 5 10.14 -7.36 -2.64
C LYS A 5 9.21 -6.78 -3.70
N VAL A 6 8.27 -5.94 -3.28
CA VAL A 6 7.22 -5.38 -4.15
C VAL A 6 7.32 -3.85 -4.18
N GLY A 7 7.30 -3.28 -5.38
CA GLY A 7 7.08 -1.85 -5.58
C GLY A 7 5.66 -1.60 -6.10
N ILE A 8 5.00 -0.54 -5.63
CA ILE A 8 3.67 -0.14 -6.10
C ILE A 8 3.79 1.18 -6.86
N ASN A 9 3.37 1.20 -8.12
CA ASN A 9 3.31 2.41 -8.94
C ASN A 9 1.84 2.78 -9.19
N GLY A 10 1.38 3.84 -8.52
CA GLY A 10 -0.02 4.21 -8.42
C GLY A 10 -0.66 3.73 -7.10
N PHE A 11 -0.79 4.64 -6.14
CA PHE A 11 -1.36 4.42 -4.81
C PHE A 11 -2.83 4.89 -4.69
N GLY A 12 -3.58 4.69 -5.77
CA GLY A 12 -5.03 4.83 -5.81
C GLY A 12 -5.75 3.69 -5.09
N ARG A 13 -7.01 3.44 -5.45
CA ARG A 13 -7.85 2.42 -4.76
C ARG A 13 -7.19 1.03 -4.73
N ILE A 14 -6.75 0.51 -5.88
CA ILE A 14 -6.13 -0.82 -5.96
C ILE A 14 -4.78 -0.85 -5.26
N GLY A 15 -3.93 0.16 -5.45
CA GLY A 15 -2.61 0.21 -4.80
C GLY A 15 -2.69 0.13 -3.28
N ARG A 16 -3.65 0.84 -2.66
CA ARG A 16 -3.87 0.77 -1.21
C ARG A 16 -4.39 -0.59 -0.74
N LEU A 17 -5.29 -1.21 -1.49
CA LEU A 17 -5.81 -2.53 -1.16
C LEU A 17 -4.74 -3.63 -1.31
N VAL A 18 -3.92 -3.55 -2.35
CA VAL A 18 -2.76 -4.43 -2.53
C VAL A 18 -1.78 -4.23 -1.37
N PHE A 19 -1.49 -2.99 -0.98
CA PHE A 19 -0.65 -2.71 0.18
C PHE A 19 -1.19 -3.35 1.46
N ARG A 20 -2.50 -3.18 1.76
CA ARG A 20 -3.15 -3.83 2.91
C ARG A 20 -3.05 -5.36 2.85
N ALA A 21 -3.33 -5.96 1.70
CA ALA A 21 -3.21 -7.42 1.53
C ALA A 21 -1.77 -7.93 1.67
N CYS A 22 -0.77 -7.16 1.22
CA CYS A 22 0.64 -7.50 1.43
C CYS A 22 1.05 -7.46 2.91
N LEU A 23 0.45 -6.61 3.74
CA LEU A 23 0.74 -6.56 5.18
C LEU A 23 0.27 -7.82 5.92
N GLU A 24 -0.72 -8.53 5.39
CA GLU A 24 -1.23 -9.79 5.95
C GLU A 24 -0.41 -11.03 5.52
N ARG A 25 0.63 -10.83 4.71
CA ARG A 25 1.45 -11.91 4.14
C ARG A 25 2.88 -11.90 4.65
N ASP A 26 3.34 -13.04 5.16
CA ASP A 26 4.71 -13.19 5.68
C ASP A 26 5.78 -13.35 4.58
N ASP A 27 5.37 -13.68 3.36
CA ASP A 27 6.26 -13.94 2.22
C ASP A 27 6.54 -12.70 1.36
N MET A 28 5.95 -11.54 1.69
CA MET A 28 6.05 -10.30 0.92
C MET A 28 6.56 -9.11 1.75
N GLU A 29 7.18 -8.15 1.07
CA GLU A 29 7.66 -6.91 1.65
C GLU A 29 7.47 -5.78 0.62
N VAL A 30 6.62 -4.78 0.92
CA VAL A 30 6.51 -3.58 0.10
C VAL A 30 7.68 -2.65 0.41
N VAL A 31 8.53 -2.40 -0.59
CA VAL A 31 9.80 -1.66 -0.42
C VAL A 31 9.74 -0.24 -0.99
N GLY A 32 8.69 0.11 -1.73
CA GLY A 32 8.54 1.44 -2.31
C GLY A 32 7.16 1.65 -2.90
N ILE A 33 6.70 2.90 -2.84
CA ILE A 33 5.45 3.36 -3.42
C ILE A 33 5.77 4.63 -4.22
N ASN A 34 5.33 4.68 -5.48
CA ASN A 34 5.42 5.85 -6.35
C ASN A 34 4.01 6.32 -6.72
N ASP A 35 3.76 7.62 -6.59
CA ASP A 35 2.52 8.27 -7.02
C ASP A 35 2.79 9.76 -7.32
N LEU A 36 1.81 10.46 -7.88
CA LEU A 36 1.83 11.92 -8.08
C LEU A 36 1.42 12.68 -6.81
N LEU A 37 0.80 11.99 -5.85
CA LEU A 37 0.34 12.56 -4.59
C LEU A 37 1.46 12.66 -3.54
N ALA A 38 1.36 13.68 -2.68
CA ALA A 38 2.27 13.83 -1.55
C ALA A 38 2.11 12.67 -0.53
N ALA A 39 3.22 12.25 0.09
CA ALA A 39 3.25 11.10 0.99
C ALA A 39 2.31 11.23 2.20
N ASN A 40 2.16 12.43 2.76
CA ASN A 40 1.23 12.70 3.85
C ASN A 40 -0.23 12.45 3.44
N TYR A 41 -0.59 12.81 2.21
CA TYR A 41 -1.94 12.60 1.69
C TYR A 41 -2.19 11.12 1.37
N MET A 42 -1.20 10.43 0.80
CA MET A 42 -1.25 8.97 0.62
C MET A 42 -1.43 8.23 1.94
N ALA A 43 -0.72 8.63 3.00
CA ALA A 43 -0.87 8.05 4.33
C ALA A 43 -2.26 8.31 4.93
N TYR A 44 -2.83 9.51 4.73
CA TYR A 44 -4.21 9.80 5.11
C TYR A 44 -5.20 8.88 4.38
N MET A 45 -5.09 8.76 3.05
CA MET A 45 -5.96 7.89 2.25
C MET A 45 -5.79 6.41 2.58
N LEU A 46 -4.60 5.99 2.99
CA LEU A 46 -4.36 4.63 3.48
C LEU A 46 -5.05 4.41 4.82
N LYS A 47 -4.97 5.38 5.75
CA LYS A 47 -5.56 5.27 7.08
C LYS A 47 -7.08 5.36 7.06
N TYR A 48 -7.66 6.22 6.23
CA TYR A 48 -9.10 6.47 6.17
C TYR A 48 -9.66 5.99 4.82
N ASP A 49 -10.24 4.78 4.79
CA ASP A 49 -10.94 4.26 3.61
C ASP A 49 -12.45 4.16 3.88
N THR A 50 -13.27 4.83 3.08
CA THR A 50 -14.73 4.87 3.29
C THR A 50 -15.41 3.51 3.15
N VAL A 51 -14.87 2.61 2.30
CA VAL A 51 -15.47 1.30 2.03
C VAL A 51 -14.88 0.23 2.95
N HIS A 52 -13.59 0.30 3.22
CA HIS A 52 -12.86 -0.74 3.96
C HIS A 52 -12.48 -0.36 5.40
N GLY A 53 -12.84 0.85 5.85
CA GLY A 53 -12.65 1.30 7.23
C GLY A 53 -11.24 1.80 7.56
N HIS A 54 -10.96 1.88 8.86
CA HIS A 54 -9.63 2.14 9.42
C HIS A 54 -8.85 0.84 9.50
#